data_AF-A0A157ZU61-F1
#
_entry.id   AF-A0A157ZU61-F1
#
_cell.length_a   1.000
_cell.length_b   1.000
_cell.length_c   1.000
_cell.angle_alpha   90.00
_cell.angle_beta   90.00
_cell.angle_gamma   90.00
#
_symmetry.space_group_name_H-M   'P 1'
#
loop_
_entity.id
_entity.type
_entity.pdbx_description
1 polymer ?
#
loop_
_entity_poly.entity_id
_entity_poly.type
_entity_poly.pdbx_seq_one_letter_code
_entity_poly.pdbx_strand_id
1 'polypeptide(L)'
;MKRLALPLFASLLAAASSQTFAQSAVTLYGVADEGITYGNNVGGGAQWAAASGTMSGSRFGLRGVEDLGSGLKAVFNLENGYDLSTG
;
A
#
# COMPACT_ATOMS: atom_id res chain seq x y z
N MET A 1 51.06 25.77 2.53
CA MET A 1 49.73 25.95 1.91
C MET A 1 48.97 24.64 1.59
N LYS A 2 49.53 23.44 1.82
CA LYS A 2 48.87 22.15 1.47
C LYS A 2 47.98 21.52 2.55
N ARG A 3 47.92 22.09 3.76
CA ARG A 3 47.19 21.52 4.92
C ARG A 3 45.72 21.98 5.03
N LEU A 4 45.33 23.04 4.31
CA LEU A 4 43.94 23.54 4.27
C LEU A 4 43.05 22.79 3.26
N ALA A 5 43.62 22.05 2.31
CA ALA A 5 42.85 21.40 1.25
C ALA A 5 42.02 20.21 1.77
N LEU A 6 42.53 19.48 2.77
CA LEU A 6 41.87 18.30 3.34
C LEU A 6 40.59 18.62 4.15
N PRO A 7 40.57 19.62 5.06
CA PRO A 7 39.34 19.98 5.77
C PRO A 7 38.27 20.58 4.84
N LEU A 8 38.68 21.30 3.79
CA LEU A 8 37.76 21.87 2.81
C LEU A 8 37.04 20.77 2.00
N PHE A 9 37.77 19.72 1.60
CA PHE A 9 37.22 18.58 0.87
C PHE A 9 36.22 17.79 1.72
N ALA A 10 36.54 17.57 3.01
CA ALA A 10 35.65 16.89 3.94
C ALA A 10 34.35 17.68 4.18
N SER A 11 34.43 19.01 4.28
CA SER A 11 33.24 19.88 4.43
C SER A 11 32.35 19.88 3.18
N LEU A 12 32.94 19.74 1.98
CA LEU A 12 32.20 19.63 0.72
C LEU A 12 31.46 18.30 0.59
N LEU A 13 32.07 17.19 1.03
CA LEU A 13 31.41 15.87 1.04
C LEU A 13 30.28 15.80 2.07
N ALA A 14 30.43 16.46 3.23
CA ALA A 14 29.38 16.54 4.24
C ALA A 14 28.20 17.42 3.79
N ALA A 15 28.45 18.48 3.02
CA ALA A 15 27.40 19.30 2.42
C ALA A 15 26.72 18.63 1.22
N ALA A 16 27.35 17.61 0.62
CA ALA A 16 26.81 16.81 -0.48
C ALA A 16 25.93 15.63 -0.01
N SER A 17 25.73 15.45 1.31
CA SER A 17 24.67 14.55 1.80
C SER A 17 23.32 15.18 1.44
N SER A 18 22.84 14.89 0.25
CA SER A 18 21.51 15.25 -0.21
C SER A 18 20.51 14.80 0.86
N GLN A 19 19.72 15.75 1.37
CA GLN A 19 18.45 15.41 2.00
C GLN A 19 17.66 14.70 0.91
N THR A 20 17.66 13.36 0.95
CA THR A 20 16.79 12.57 0.10
C THR A 20 15.38 12.89 0.57
N PHE A 21 14.70 13.78 -0.15
CA PHE A 21 13.25 13.90 -0.05
C PHE A 21 12.71 12.65 -0.74
N ALA A 22 12.77 11.51 -0.04
CA ALA A 22 12.09 10.30 -0.49
C ALA A 22 10.63 10.70 -0.67
N GLN A 23 10.19 10.85 -1.92
CA GLN A 23 8.80 11.07 -2.24
C GLN A 23 8.08 9.72 -2.02
N SER A 24 7.90 9.38 -0.75
CA SER A 24 7.25 8.16 -0.30
C SER A 24 5.79 8.25 -0.71
N ALA A 25 5.38 7.42 -1.66
CA ALA A 25 4.00 7.34 -2.10
C ALA A 25 3.31 6.20 -1.34
N VAL A 26 2.32 6.55 -0.53
CA VAL A 26 1.36 5.59 0.03
C VAL A 26 0.12 5.61 -0.86
N THR A 27 -0.26 4.44 -1.33
CA THR A 27 -1.48 4.24 -2.10
C THR A 27 -2.52 3.57 -1.22
N LEU A 28 -3.61 4.28 -0.94
CA LEU A 28 -4.86 3.66 -0.50
C LEU A 28 -5.52 2.98 -1.70
N TYR A 29 -5.87 1.72 -1.55
CA TYR A 29 -6.55 0.94 -2.57
C TYR A 29 -7.60 0.04 -1.94
N GLY A 30 -8.49 -0.51 -2.77
CA GLY A 30 -9.47 -1.48 -2.30
C GLY A 30 -10.36 -2.01 -3.41
N VAL A 31 -11.19 -2.97 -3.03
CA VAL A 31 -12.29 -3.53 -3.83
C VAL A 31 -13.53 -3.49 -2.96
N ALA A 32 -14.63 -3.01 -3.54
CA ALA A 32 -15.96 -3.10 -2.98
C ALA A 32 -16.80 -3.91 -3.96
N ASP A 33 -17.19 -5.11 -3.55
CA ASP A 33 -18.00 -6.04 -4.32
C ASP A 33 -19.17 -6.48 -3.45
N GLU A 34 -20.37 -6.19 -3.91
CA GLU A 34 -21.64 -6.59 -3.30
C GLU A 34 -22.61 -6.93 -4.42
N GLY A 35 -23.33 -8.03 -4.26
CA GLY A 35 -24.30 -8.50 -5.24
C GLY A 35 -25.55 -9.05 -4.60
N ILE A 36 -26.64 -9.06 -5.38
CA ILE A 36 -27.82 -9.85 -5.04
C ILE A 36 -27.70 -11.21 -5.71
N THR A 37 -27.78 -12.25 -4.90
CA THR A 37 -27.75 -13.64 -5.34
C THR A 37 -29.14 -14.26 -5.27
N TYR A 38 -29.46 -15.09 -6.28
CA TYR A 38 -30.64 -15.92 -6.29
C TYR A 38 -30.22 -17.39 -6.31
N GLY A 39 -30.73 -18.16 -5.36
CA GLY A 39 -30.57 -19.60 -5.30
C GLY A 39 -31.93 -20.30 -5.33
N ASN A 40 -32.05 -21.33 -6.16
CA ASN A 40 -33.17 -22.26 -6.07
C ASN A 40 -32.78 -23.48 -5.21
N ASN A 41 -33.79 -24.19 -4.69
CA ASN A 41 -33.63 -25.37 -3.85
C ASN A 41 -32.76 -25.17 -2.58
N VAL A 42 -32.62 -23.93 -2.09
CA VAL A 42 -31.98 -23.63 -0.81
C VAL A 42 -32.97 -24.03 0.30
N GLY A 43 -32.69 -25.14 0.99
CA GLY A 43 -33.64 -25.71 1.96
C GLY A 43 -34.98 -26.16 1.34
N GLY A 44 -34.98 -26.51 0.04
CA GLY A 44 -36.20 -26.88 -0.70
C GLY A 44 -37.00 -25.70 -1.26
N GLY A 45 -36.56 -24.45 -1.07
CA GLY A 45 -37.23 -23.25 -1.56
C GLY A 45 -36.33 -22.36 -2.43
N ALA A 46 -36.87 -21.22 -2.86
CA ALA A 46 -36.10 -20.17 -3.49
C ALA A 46 -35.61 -19.15 -2.45
N GLN A 47 -34.38 -18.66 -2.61
CA GLN A 47 -33.75 -17.69 -1.71
C GLN A 47 -33.11 -16.56 -2.50
N TRP A 48 -33.25 -15.35 -1.97
CA TRP A 48 -32.56 -14.15 -2.42
C TRP A 48 -31.71 -13.64 -1.26
N ALA A 49 -30.44 -13.31 -1.51
CA ALA A 49 -29.55 -12.79 -0.48
C ALA A 49 -28.63 -11.72 -1.05
N ALA A 50 -28.35 -10.69 -0.23
CA ALA A 50 -27.18 -9.85 -0.43
C ALA A 50 -25.92 -10.65 -0.09
N ALA A 51 -24.88 -10.51 -0.90
CA ALA A 51 -23.64 -11.24 -0.73
C ALA A 51 -22.44 -10.36 -1.10
N SER A 52 -21.58 -10.12 -0.12
CA SER A 52 -20.30 -9.46 -0.32
C SER A 52 -19.30 -10.38 -1.02
N GLY A 53 -18.49 -9.80 -1.90
CA GLY A 53 -17.34 -10.46 -2.50
C GLY A 53 -17.68 -11.57 -3.49
N THR A 54 -18.81 -11.46 -4.21
CA THR A 54 -19.30 -12.53 -5.08
C THR A 54 -18.40 -12.77 -6.30
N MET A 55 -17.74 -11.74 -6.83
CA MET A 55 -16.76 -11.86 -7.91
C MET A 55 -15.30 -11.70 -7.43
N SER A 56 -15.07 -10.85 -6.42
CA SER A 56 -13.78 -10.64 -5.78
C SER A 56 -13.98 -10.24 -4.32
N GLY A 57 -13.23 -10.86 -3.40
CA GLY A 57 -13.31 -10.53 -1.98
C GLY A 57 -13.08 -9.03 -1.71
N SER A 58 -14.06 -8.42 -1.05
CA SER A 58 -14.02 -7.00 -0.66
C SER A 58 -12.92 -6.74 0.36
N ARG A 59 -12.17 -5.66 0.13
CA ARG A 59 -10.95 -5.36 0.88
C ARG A 59 -10.53 -3.91 0.76
N PHE A 60 -9.85 -3.40 1.77
CA PHE A 60 -9.14 -2.13 1.70
C PHE A 60 -7.68 -2.36 2.09
N GLY A 61 -6.78 -1.53 1.58
CA GLY A 61 -5.37 -1.66 1.90
C GLY A 61 -4.56 -0.40 1.65
N LEU A 62 -3.39 -0.38 2.26
CA LEU A 62 -2.36 0.64 2.11
C LEU A 62 -1.10 -0.06 1.59
N ARG A 63 -0.60 0.37 0.43
CA ARG A 63 0.68 -0.09 -0.10
C ARG A 63 1.62 1.07 -0.33
N GLY A 64 2.91 0.85 -0.16
CA GLY A 64 3.90 1.89 -0.39
C GLY A 64 5.29 1.35 -0.66
N VAL A 65 6.09 2.21 -1.28
CA VAL A 65 7.52 2.00 -1.52
C VAL A 65 8.25 3.25 -1.09
N GLU A 66 9.24 3.08 -0.21
CA GLU A 66 10.10 4.15 0.27
C GLU A 66 11.53 3.92 -0.24
N ASP A 67 12.11 4.95 -0.84
CA ASP A 67 13.51 4.93 -1.26
C ASP A 67 14.41 5.28 -0.07
N LEU A 68 15.27 4.34 0.33
CA LEU A 68 16.21 4.52 1.44
C LEU A 68 17.59 5.01 0.95
N GLY A 69 17.73 5.32 -0.34
CA GLY A 69 18.97 5.73 -0.99
C GLY A 69 19.78 4.56 -1.55
N SER A 70 20.75 4.87 -2.42
CA SER A 70 21.72 3.88 -2.97
C SER A 70 21.09 2.63 -3.60
N GLY A 71 19.85 2.74 -4.11
CA GLY A 71 19.10 1.63 -4.69
C GLY A 71 18.39 0.72 -3.68
N LEU A 72 18.50 0.98 -2.37
CA LEU A 72 17.79 0.27 -1.32
C LEU A 72 16.36 0.83 -1.17
N LYS A 73 15.38 -0.05 -0.98
CA LYS A 73 13.97 0.34 -0.81
C LYS A 73 13.32 -0.45 0.33
N ALA A 74 12.46 0.22 1.10
CA ALA A 74 11.48 -0.42 1.96
C ALA A 74 10.14 -0.55 1.22
N VAL A 75 9.48 -1.70 1.35
CA VAL A 75 8.20 -1.98 0.69
C VAL A 75 7.23 -2.51 1.73
N PHE A 76 5.99 -2.03 1.71
CA PHE A 76 4.92 -2.54 2.56
C PHE A 76 3.61 -2.70 1.80
N ASN A 77 2.81 -3.67 2.27
CA ASN A 77 1.41 -3.85 1.88
C ASN A 77 0.62 -4.31 3.10
N LEU A 78 -0.33 -3.48 3.54
CA LEU A 78 -1.28 -3.81 4.60
C LEU A 78 -2.67 -3.90 3.97
N GLU A 79 -3.34 -5.03 4.13
CA GLU A 79 -4.66 -5.28 3.55
C GLU A 79 -5.58 -5.93 4.58
N ASN A 80 -6.84 -5.54 4.56
CA ASN A 80 -7.88 -6.15 5.37
C ASN A 80 -9.13 -6.40 4.52
N GLY A 81 -9.62 -7.64 4.58
CA GLY A 81 -10.89 -8.02 3.98
C GLY A 81 -12.05 -7.65 4.90
N TYR A 82 -13.16 -7.24 4.31
CA TYR A 82 -14.38 -6.89 5.04
C TYR A 82 -15.61 -7.43 4.30
N ASP A 83 -16.68 -7.67 5.05
CA ASP A 83 -18.00 -7.94 4.48
C ASP A 83 -18.73 -6.61 4.30
N LEU A 84 -19.17 -6.27 3.08
CA LEU A 84 -19.86 -4.99 2.85
C LEU A 84 -21.19 -4.88 3.60
N SER A 85 -21.81 -6.00 3.95
CA SER A 85 -23.09 -6.03 4.65
C SER A 85 -22.96 -5.85 6.17
N THR A 86 -21.80 -6.19 6.75
CA THR A 86 -21.60 -6.12 8.22
C THR A 86 -20.45 -5.24 8.68
N GLY A 87 -19.54 -4.84 7.77
CA GLY A 87 -18.29 -4.17 8.10
C GLY A 87 -17.17 -5.13 8.47
#